data_AF-A0A2E4EXT5-F1
#
_entry.id   AF-A0A2E4EXT5-F1
#
_cell.length_a   1.000
_cell.length_b   1.000
_cell.length_c   1.000
_cell.angle_alpha   90.00
_cell.angle_beta   90.00
_cell.angle_gamma   90.00
#
_symmetry.space_group_name_H-M   'P 1'
#
loop_
_entity.id
_entity.type
_entity.pdbx_description
1 polymer ?
#
loop_
_entity_poly.entity_id
_entity_poly.type
_entity_poly.pdbx_seq_one_letter_code
_entity_poly.pdbx_strand_id
1 'polypeptide(L)'
;MTCTFCGGRGWVRADLPVNDPKFGTAIPCTCKRIDQGDIRLPRLQKFSNLGVLGTVDFDDVSRTGPSEIAESQARYLAAYDAALEFCNNPLTTMVFVGGNGTGKTYLAAAVANSLINKGHPVFFSFVPDLLDQLRGSFTSDADFNYDEMFEQVKNVQVLILDDLGIQSSTPWAEEKLFQIINHRFLSSLPTLITSSVPLERMDGRLQSRLSDPRTSRVIDLGGSSRTRSNTMGLIEPTMLKNMTFGSFDIEGKAYDRQGRETLNAARAISLAFSANPEGWLVLVGDSGCGKTHLAVSIANDRMAKGDEVFFAFVPDLLDHLRYTFSPDSRVTYDELFDRIKQASLLMLDDLGSESSTTWANEKLYQIIVHRHNAQLPTVITTRAIPSAAKDPVASRLNDARLVQIMPITAPDYRDVGR
;
A
#
# COMPACT_ATOMS: atom_id res chain seq x y z
N MET A 1 30.87 -42.47 6.63
CA MET A 1 32.31 -42.78 6.82
C MET A 1 32.75 -42.17 8.14
N THR A 2 33.44 -42.92 8.99
CA THR A 2 34.00 -42.41 10.25
C THR A 2 35.17 -41.46 9.94
N CYS A 3 35.18 -40.27 10.55
CA CYS A 3 36.24 -39.29 10.33
C CYS A 3 37.59 -39.87 10.78
N THR A 4 38.60 -39.85 9.90
CA THR A 4 39.96 -40.37 10.15
C THR A 4 40.72 -39.58 11.21
N PHE A 5 40.34 -38.33 11.48
CA PHE A 5 41.00 -37.47 12.48
C PHE A 5 40.46 -37.65 13.90
N CYS A 6 39.15 -37.88 14.08
CA CYS A 6 38.54 -37.99 15.42
C CYS A 6 37.90 -39.36 15.70
N GLY A 7 37.96 -40.30 14.76
CA GLY A 7 37.31 -41.61 14.87
C GLY A 7 35.80 -41.54 15.06
N GLY A 8 35.15 -40.45 14.62
CA GLY A 8 33.71 -40.21 14.81
C GLY A 8 33.34 -39.49 16.12
N ARG A 9 34.31 -39.13 16.98
CA ARG A 9 34.04 -38.47 18.28
C ARG A 9 33.79 -36.96 18.18
N GLY A 10 34.17 -36.32 17.06
CA GLY A 10 33.96 -34.89 16.80
C GLY A 10 34.91 -33.92 17.51
N TRP A 11 35.82 -34.42 18.34
CA TRP A 11 36.83 -33.64 19.08
C TRP A 11 38.19 -34.32 18.99
N VAL A 12 39.26 -33.52 18.95
CA VAL A 12 40.67 -33.97 18.95
C VAL A 12 41.43 -33.21 20.03
N ARG A 13 42.57 -33.75 20.50
CA ARG A 13 43.45 -33.03 21.43
C ARG A 13 44.46 -32.22 20.66
N ALA A 14 44.72 -31.00 21.10
CA ALA A 14 45.81 -30.19 20.56
C ALA A 14 47.16 -30.83 20.93
N ASP A 15 47.93 -31.22 19.92
CA ASP A 15 49.28 -31.76 20.10
C ASP A 15 50.28 -30.60 20.19
N LEU A 16 50.47 -30.12 21.42
CA LEU A 16 51.33 -28.98 21.75
C LEU A 16 52.44 -29.44 22.71
N PRO A 17 53.53 -28.67 22.89
CA PRO A 17 54.52 -28.97 23.92
C PRO A 17 53.91 -28.88 25.32
N VAL A 18 54.43 -29.64 26.29
CA VAL A 18 53.91 -29.71 27.68
C VAL A 18 53.88 -28.35 28.40
N ASN A 19 54.73 -27.40 27.96
CA ASN A 19 54.80 -26.05 28.51
C ASN A 19 53.77 -25.08 27.90
N ASP A 20 52.98 -25.52 26.91
CA ASP A 20 51.94 -24.70 26.30
C ASP A 20 50.67 -24.73 27.17
N PRO A 21 50.08 -23.58 27.53
CA PRO A 21 48.88 -23.52 28.36
C PRO A 21 47.65 -24.20 27.73
N LYS A 22 47.69 -24.55 26.44
CA LYS A 22 46.64 -25.30 25.73
C LYS A 22 46.99 -26.77 25.55
N PHE A 23 48.09 -27.26 26.10
CA PHE A 23 48.45 -28.67 26.07
C PHE A 23 47.33 -29.55 26.65
N GLY A 24 46.89 -30.55 25.88
CA GLY A 24 45.82 -31.46 26.29
C GLY A 24 44.40 -30.90 26.21
N THR A 25 44.21 -29.65 25.76
CA THR A 25 42.87 -29.11 25.54
C THR A 25 42.16 -29.79 24.36
N ALA A 26 40.87 -30.07 24.55
CA ALA A 26 40.02 -30.64 23.51
C ALA A 26 39.58 -29.54 22.55
N ILE A 27 39.91 -29.68 21.27
CA ILE A 27 39.50 -28.78 20.18
C ILE A 27 38.54 -29.51 19.24
N PRO A 28 37.53 -28.82 18.67
CA PRO A 28 36.59 -29.45 17.76
C PRO A 28 37.33 -29.92 16.50
N CYS A 29 37.05 -31.16 16.09
CA CYS A 29 37.64 -31.75 14.89
C CYS A 29 37.20 -30.98 13.63
N THR A 30 38.01 -30.96 12.59
CA THR A 30 37.67 -30.37 11.28
C THR A 30 36.39 -30.96 10.70
N CYS A 31 36.08 -32.24 10.94
CA CYS A 31 34.81 -32.83 10.51
C CYS A 31 33.59 -32.19 11.18
N LYS A 32 33.72 -31.72 12.43
CA LYS A 32 32.66 -30.98 13.12
C LYS A 32 32.53 -29.54 12.60
N ARG A 33 33.63 -28.93 12.15
CA ARG A 33 33.60 -27.60 11.51
C ARG A 33 32.96 -27.64 10.12
N ILE A 34 33.19 -28.70 9.36
CA ILE A 34 32.56 -28.92 8.04
C ILE A 34 31.08 -29.30 8.22
N ASP A 35 30.74 -30.22 9.13
CA ASP A 35 29.34 -30.54 9.48
C ASP A 35 28.55 -29.32 10.00
N GLN A 36 29.19 -28.42 10.76
CA GLN A 36 28.53 -27.23 11.30
C GLN A 36 28.29 -26.12 10.27
N GLY A 37 28.93 -26.16 9.10
CA GLY A 37 28.67 -25.24 7.98
C GLY A 37 27.63 -25.83 7.02
N ASP A 38 27.91 -27.02 6.49
CA ASP A 38 27.12 -27.64 5.41
C ASP A 38 25.76 -28.19 5.87
N ILE A 39 25.62 -28.65 7.13
CA ILE A 39 24.33 -29.14 7.65
C ILE A 39 23.51 -28.01 8.29
N ARG A 40 24.17 -26.92 8.71
CA ARG A 40 23.53 -25.82 9.42
C ARG A 40 22.67 -24.96 8.51
N LEU A 41 23.17 -24.58 7.33
CA LEU A 41 22.40 -23.75 6.38
C LEU A 41 21.08 -24.43 5.96
N PRO A 42 21.06 -25.70 5.51
CA PRO A 42 19.82 -26.38 5.13
C PRO A 42 18.83 -26.52 6.29
N ARG A 43 19.33 -26.65 7.53
CA ARG A 43 18.46 -26.67 8.73
C ARG A 43 17.85 -25.31 9.01
N LEU A 44 18.63 -24.23 8.89
CA LEU A 44 18.14 -22.86 9.07
C LEU A 44 17.15 -22.48 7.97
N GLN A 45 17.39 -22.87 6.72
CA GLN A 45 16.45 -22.66 5.62
C GLN A 45 15.12 -23.39 5.87
N LYS A 46 15.14 -24.65 6.30
CA LYS A 46 13.92 -25.38 6.69
C LYS A 46 13.18 -24.73 7.86
N PHE A 47 13.92 -24.19 8.82
CA PHE A 47 13.36 -23.47 9.97
C PHE A 47 12.75 -22.12 9.58
N SER A 48 13.28 -21.46 8.56
CA SER A 48 12.93 -20.08 8.20
C SER A 48 11.55 -19.88 7.63
N ASN A 49 10.88 -20.94 7.15
CA ASN A 49 9.54 -20.86 6.56
C ASN A 49 9.43 -19.88 5.36
N LEU A 50 10.54 -19.66 4.63
CA LEU A 50 10.59 -18.76 3.46
C LEU A 50 9.91 -19.33 2.20
N GLY A 51 9.71 -20.64 2.12
CA GLY A 51 9.09 -21.28 0.95
C GLY A 51 9.77 -20.89 -0.37
N VAL A 52 8.99 -20.33 -1.30
CA VAL A 52 9.46 -19.89 -2.64
C VAL A 52 10.42 -18.69 -2.56
N LEU A 53 10.41 -17.94 -1.47
CA LEU A 53 11.28 -16.78 -1.25
C LEU A 53 12.69 -17.17 -0.78
N GLY A 54 12.97 -18.46 -0.56
CA GLY A 54 14.27 -18.94 -0.09
C GLY A 54 15.43 -18.74 -1.07
N THR A 55 15.17 -18.32 -2.30
CA THR A 55 16.19 -18.03 -3.32
C THR A 55 16.44 -16.54 -3.54
N VAL A 56 15.69 -15.65 -2.90
CA VAL A 56 15.78 -14.20 -3.12
C VAL A 56 16.96 -13.63 -2.33
N ASP A 57 17.99 -13.12 -3.00
CA ASP A 57 19.09 -12.40 -2.34
C ASP A 57 19.08 -10.89 -2.71
N PHE A 58 19.92 -10.10 -2.04
CA PHE A 58 20.12 -8.68 -2.33
C PHE A 58 20.62 -8.40 -3.76
N ASP A 59 21.22 -9.40 -4.41
CA ASP A 59 21.64 -9.34 -5.81
C ASP A 59 20.45 -9.46 -6.78
N ASP A 60 19.36 -10.12 -6.38
CA ASP A 60 18.13 -10.24 -7.17
C ASP A 60 17.19 -9.04 -6.98
N VAL A 61 17.40 -8.28 -5.90
CA VAL A 61 16.58 -7.11 -5.56
C VAL A 61 17.20 -5.84 -6.14
N SER A 62 16.46 -5.19 -7.05
CA SER A 62 16.83 -3.88 -7.58
C SER A 62 17.04 -2.86 -6.46
N ARG A 63 18.21 -2.21 -6.43
CA ARG A 63 18.55 -1.14 -5.46
C ARG A 63 17.60 0.06 -5.52
N THR A 64 16.99 0.30 -6.66
CA THR A 64 16.02 1.39 -6.85
C THR A 64 14.57 0.91 -6.71
N GLY A 65 14.36 -0.38 -6.42
CA GLY A 65 13.05 -0.97 -6.33
C GLY A 65 12.33 -1.10 -7.68
N PRO A 66 11.03 -1.45 -7.65
CA PRO A 66 10.24 -1.73 -8.84
C PRO A 66 9.64 -0.49 -9.52
N SER A 67 9.76 0.71 -8.91
CA SER A 67 9.16 1.93 -9.43
C SER A 67 10.09 2.68 -10.38
N GLU A 68 9.53 3.28 -11.43
CA GLU A 68 10.26 4.18 -12.34
C GLU A 68 10.29 5.64 -11.83
N ILE A 69 9.59 5.95 -10.73
CA ILE A 69 9.49 7.29 -10.18
C ILE A 69 10.71 7.57 -9.29
N ALA A 70 11.48 8.60 -9.61
CA ALA A 70 12.73 8.96 -8.91
C ALA A 70 12.55 9.12 -7.38
N GLU A 71 11.44 9.72 -6.93
CA GLU A 71 11.15 9.87 -5.50
C GLU A 71 10.92 8.51 -4.81
N SER A 72 10.18 7.62 -5.46
CA SER A 72 9.96 6.25 -4.97
C SER A 72 11.26 5.44 -4.97
N GLN A 73 12.12 5.63 -5.97
CA GLN A 73 13.44 5.01 -6.03
C GLN A 73 14.35 5.47 -4.90
N ALA A 74 14.35 6.78 -4.58
CA ALA A 74 15.11 7.32 -3.46
C ALA A 74 14.63 6.77 -2.10
N ARG A 75 13.30 6.66 -1.91
CA ARG A 75 12.72 6.00 -0.71
C ARG A 75 13.10 4.54 -0.61
N TYR A 76 13.02 3.81 -1.72
CA TYR A 76 13.39 2.39 -1.76
C TYR A 76 14.89 2.20 -1.45
N LEU A 77 15.76 3.04 -2.01
CA LEU A 77 17.20 3.00 -1.74
C LEU A 77 17.49 3.19 -0.25
N ALA A 78 16.82 4.13 0.43
CA ALA A 78 16.94 4.31 1.86
C ALA A 78 16.50 3.07 2.67
N ALA A 79 15.45 2.36 2.20
CA ALA A 79 15.03 1.09 2.79
C ALA A 79 16.05 -0.03 2.54
N TYR A 80 16.62 -0.09 1.34
CA TYR A 80 17.66 -1.05 0.97
C TYR A 80 18.93 -0.87 1.84
N ASP A 81 19.39 0.37 2.02
CA ASP A 81 20.56 0.66 2.85
C ASP A 81 20.31 0.30 4.33
N ALA A 82 19.12 0.59 4.84
CA ALA A 82 18.74 0.19 6.19
C ALA A 82 18.62 -1.34 6.32
N ALA A 83 18.11 -2.03 5.31
CA ALA A 83 18.05 -3.49 5.28
C ALA A 83 19.45 -4.12 5.40
N LEU A 84 20.44 -3.56 4.70
CA LEU A 84 21.84 -3.97 4.83
C LEU A 84 22.40 -3.69 6.23
N GLU A 85 22.07 -2.54 6.81
CA GLU A 85 22.46 -2.19 8.19
C GLU A 85 21.88 -3.20 9.21
N PHE A 86 20.61 -3.56 9.06
CA PHE A 86 19.95 -4.57 9.89
C PHE A 86 20.61 -5.95 9.77
N CYS A 87 21.05 -6.33 8.57
CA CYS A 87 21.77 -7.58 8.36
C CYS A 87 23.14 -7.62 9.05
N ASN A 88 23.73 -6.46 9.34
CA ASN A 88 25.04 -6.35 9.99
C ASN A 88 24.92 -6.21 11.51
N ASN A 89 23.88 -5.52 11.99
CA ASN A 89 23.69 -5.26 13.40
C ASN A 89 22.20 -5.32 13.79
N PRO A 90 21.61 -6.53 13.89
CA PRO A 90 20.23 -6.70 14.31
C PRO A 90 20.13 -6.47 15.82
N LEU A 91 19.90 -5.25 16.27
CA LEU A 91 19.76 -4.91 17.70
C LEU A 91 18.36 -4.49 18.12
N THR A 92 17.50 -4.12 17.16
CA THR A 92 16.21 -3.48 17.46
C THR A 92 15.11 -3.92 16.49
N THR A 93 14.01 -3.18 16.42
CA THR A 93 12.93 -3.39 15.45
C THR A 93 13.13 -2.52 14.21
N MET A 94 12.80 -3.07 13.05
CA MET A 94 12.74 -2.35 11.77
C MET A 94 11.35 -2.55 11.17
N VAL A 95 10.76 -1.47 10.67
CA VAL A 95 9.43 -1.51 10.04
C VAL A 95 9.49 -0.90 8.66
N PHE A 96 9.15 -1.69 7.65
CA PHE A 96 8.91 -1.24 6.28
C PHE A 96 7.43 -0.97 6.07
N VAL A 97 7.08 0.29 5.88
CA VAL A 97 5.71 0.73 5.59
C VAL A 97 5.64 1.11 4.11
N GLY A 98 4.57 0.73 3.41
CA GLY A 98 4.41 1.13 2.02
C GLY A 98 3.30 0.40 1.28
N GLY A 99 2.87 0.92 0.15
CA GLY A 99 1.71 0.40 -0.60
C GLY A 99 1.98 -0.95 -1.24
N ASN A 100 0.96 -1.53 -1.85
CA ASN A 100 1.12 -2.78 -2.58
C ASN A 100 2.10 -2.60 -3.75
N GLY A 101 2.94 -3.60 -4.00
CA GLY A 101 3.90 -3.56 -5.10
C GLY A 101 5.16 -2.70 -4.87
N THR A 102 5.38 -2.14 -3.68
CA THR A 102 6.62 -1.38 -3.39
C THR A 102 7.85 -2.24 -3.07
N GLY A 103 7.74 -3.58 -3.16
CA GLY A 103 8.87 -4.49 -2.97
C GLY A 103 9.24 -4.82 -1.53
N LYS A 104 8.39 -4.51 -0.54
CA LYS A 104 8.62 -4.78 0.89
C LYS A 104 8.88 -6.26 1.20
N THR A 105 8.02 -7.15 0.70
CA THR A 105 8.13 -8.61 0.90
C THR A 105 9.44 -9.16 0.32
N TYR A 106 9.81 -8.73 -0.88
CA TYR A 106 11.07 -9.13 -1.51
C TYR A 106 12.29 -8.62 -0.75
N LEU A 107 12.25 -7.37 -0.26
CA LEU A 107 13.32 -6.81 0.55
C LEU A 107 13.44 -7.54 1.90
N ALA A 108 12.32 -7.88 2.54
CA ALA A 108 12.30 -8.65 3.78
C ALA A 108 12.81 -10.08 3.58
N ALA A 109 12.50 -10.72 2.46
CA ALA A 109 13.05 -12.02 2.08
C ALA A 109 14.57 -11.96 1.86
N ALA A 110 15.08 -10.93 1.17
CA ALA A 110 16.52 -10.74 0.98
C ALA A 110 17.25 -10.57 2.32
N VAL A 111 16.67 -9.80 3.26
CA VAL A 111 17.18 -9.71 4.65
C VAL A 111 17.22 -11.07 5.33
N ALA A 112 16.14 -11.85 5.21
CA ALA A 112 16.05 -13.19 5.79
C ALA A 112 17.16 -14.11 5.29
N ASN A 113 17.33 -14.21 3.97
CA ASN A 113 18.33 -15.06 3.35
C ASN A 113 19.75 -14.60 3.69
N SER A 114 20.03 -13.29 3.67
CA SER A 114 21.33 -12.75 4.07
C SER A 114 21.71 -13.13 5.50
N LEU A 115 20.75 -13.01 6.44
CA LEU A 115 20.95 -13.38 7.85
C LEU A 115 21.14 -14.90 8.03
N ILE A 116 20.38 -15.72 7.30
CA ILE A 116 20.53 -17.19 7.30
C ILE A 116 21.91 -17.58 6.77
N ASN A 117 22.37 -16.93 5.69
CA ASN A 117 23.70 -17.14 5.10
C ASN A 117 24.82 -16.74 6.07
N LYS A 118 24.61 -15.73 6.91
CA LYS A 118 25.50 -15.36 8.04
C LYS A 118 25.38 -16.31 9.25
N GLY A 119 24.49 -17.30 9.20
CA GLY A 119 24.31 -18.32 10.23
C GLY A 119 23.35 -17.93 11.36
N HIS A 120 22.57 -16.86 11.20
CA HIS A 120 21.54 -16.45 12.15
C HIS A 120 20.22 -17.20 11.90
N PRO A 121 19.63 -17.85 12.91
CA PRO A 121 18.25 -18.31 12.87
C PRO A 121 17.27 -17.16 12.65
N VAL A 122 16.60 -17.21 11.50
CA VAL A 122 15.50 -16.31 11.13
C VAL A 122 14.23 -17.14 11.05
N PHE A 123 13.13 -16.63 11.58
CA PHE A 123 11.79 -17.14 11.31
C PHE A 123 11.02 -16.10 10.50
N PHE A 124 10.67 -16.44 9.26
CA PHE A 124 9.88 -15.61 8.37
C PHE A 124 8.44 -16.15 8.33
N SER A 125 7.46 -15.27 8.49
CA SER A 125 6.07 -15.67 8.32
C SER A 125 5.23 -14.52 7.78
N PHE A 126 4.30 -14.86 6.90
CA PHE A 126 3.19 -13.98 6.56
C PHE A 126 2.24 -13.93 7.76
N VAL A 127 1.85 -12.72 8.17
CA VAL A 127 0.99 -12.53 9.35
C VAL A 127 -0.33 -13.32 9.27
N PRO A 128 -1.06 -13.33 8.13
CA PRO A 128 -2.27 -14.15 8.00
C PRO A 128 -2.01 -15.64 8.23
N ASP A 129 -0.96 -16.20 7.62
CA ASP A 129 -0.61 -17.62 7.75
C ASP A 129 -0.20 -17.97 9.18
N LEU A 130 0.56 -17.09 9.85
CA LEU A 130 0.92 -17.26 11.26
C LEU A 130 -0.33 -17.34 12.14
N LEU A 131 -1.29 -16.44 11.92
CA LEU A 131 -2.53 -16.41 12.68
C LEU A 131 -3.39 -17.65 12.41
N ASP A 132 -3.46 -18.12 11.16
CA ASP A 132 -4.21 -19.34 10.83
C ASP A 132 -3.55 -20.60 11.42
N GLN A 133 -2.22 -20.68 11.42
CA GLN A 133 -1.48 -21.75 12.10
C GLN A 133 -1.74 -21.74 13.61
N LEU A 134 -1.69 -20.55 14.23
CA LEU A 134 -2.02 -20.35 15.64
C LEU A 134 -3.48 -20.67 15.95
N ARG A 135 -4.41 -20.52 15.00
CA ARG A 135 -5.83 -20.83 15.18
C ARG A 135 -6.12 -22.32 14.98
N GLY A 136 -5.54 -22.96 13.96
CA GLY A 136 -5.78 -24.36 13.60
C GLY A 136 -5.35 -25.35 14.68
N SER A 137 -4.37 -24.98 15.50
CA SER A 137 -3.90 -25.77 16.65
C SER A 137 -4.88 -25.82 17.84
N PHE A 138 -5.96 -25.02 17.84
CA PHE A 138 -7.01 -25.10 18.87
C PHE A 138 -8.07 -26.19 18.60
N THR A 139 -8.13 -26.71 17.38
CA THR A 139 -9.23 -27.60 16.91
C THR A 139 -8.90 -29.09 16.91
N SER A 140 -7.66 -29.46 17.21
CA SER A 140 -7.19 -30.85 17.33
C SER A 140 -6.66 -31.05 18.75
N ASP A 141 -6.77 -32.24 19.35
CA ASP A 141 -6.28 -32.62 20.70
C ASP A 141 -4.74 -32.49 20.88
N ALA A 142 -4.18 -31.32 20.56
CA ALA A 142 -2.76 -31.03 20.47
C ALA A 142 -2.44 -29.62 20.99
N ASP A 143 -2.94 -29.28 22.19
CA ASP A 143 -2.57 -28.08 22.95
C ASP A 143 -1.03 -27.89 23.02
N PHE A 144 -0.27 -29.00 22.97
CA PHE A 144 1.20 -29.00 22.91
C PHE A 144 1.80 -28.26 21.71
N ASN A 145 1.16 -28.27 20.53
CA ASN A 145 1.76 -27.70 19.31
C ASN A 145 1.54 -26.17 19.22
N TYR A 146 0.46 -25.66 19.82
CA TYR A 146 0.18 -24.23 19.86
C TYR A 146 1.20 -23.48 20.72
N ASP A 147 1.36 -23.92 21.97
CA ASP A 147 2.21 -23.23 22.95
C ASP A 147 3.68 -23.26 22.52
N GLU A 148 4.16 -24.39 21.98
CA GLU A 148 5.51 -24.50 21.45
C GLU A 148 5.76 -23.55 20.28
N MET A 149 4.86 -23.47 19.31
CA MET A 149 4.98 -22.57 18.17
C MET A 149 4.89 -21.10 18.60
N PHE A 150 3.99 -20.76 19.51
CA PHE A 150 3.85 -19.41 20.03
C PHE A 150 5.09 -18.97 20.81
N GLU A 151 5.66 -19.83 21.64
CA GLU A 151 6.93 -19.57 22.32
C GLU A 151 8.11 -19.48 21.34
N GLN A 152 8.13 -20.31 20.30
CA GLN A 152 9.16 -20.25 19.27
C GLN A 152 9.14 -18.89 18.55
N VAL A 153 7.97 -18.41 18.15
CA VAL A 153 7.81 -17.10 17.48
C VAL A 153 8.20 -15.94 18.40
N LYS A 154 7.85 -16.02 19.69
CA LYS A 154 8.24 -15.01 20.67
C LYS A 154 9.75 -14.94 20.87
N ASN A 155 10.44 -16.09 20.93
CA ASN A 155 11.82 -16.18 21.38
C ASN A 155 12.87 -16.40 20.28
N VAL A 156 12.47 -16.54 19.01
CA VAL A 156 13.42 -16.66 17.90
C VAL A 156 14.38 -15.48 17.84
N GLN A 157 15.64 -15.75 17.44
CA GLN A 157 16.68 -14.73 17.36
C GLN A 157 16.31 -13.57 16.43
N VAL A 158 15.85 -13.86 15.21
CA VAL A 158 15.31 -12.84 14.31
C VAL A 158 13.93 -13.27 13.84
N LEU A 159 12.95 -12.40 14.04
CA LEU A 159 11.58 -12.60 13.55
C LEU A 159 11.32 -11.65 12.39
N ILE A 160 10.80 -12.16 11.28
CA ILE A 160 10.32 -11.37 10.16
C ILE A 160 8.83 -11.63 9.98
N LEU A 161 8.02 -10.59 10.15
CA LEU A 161 6.57 -10.63 9.96
C LEU A 161 6.22 -9.85 8.69
N ASP A 162 5.76 -10.55 7.67
CA ASP A 162 5.36 -9.94 6.41
C ASP A 162 3.85 -9.65 6.35
N ASP A 163 3.49 -8.53 5.74
CA ASP A 163 2.13 -8.03 5.54
C ASP A 163 1.30 -7.87 6.83
N LEU A 164 1.88 -7.16 7.81
CA LEU A 164 1.15 -6.70 8.99
C LEU A 164 0.12 -5.64 8.57
N GLY A 165 -1.09 -6.07 8.23
CA GLY A 165 -2.17 -5.19 7.72
C GLY A 165 -3.50 -5.35 8.47
N ILE A 166 -4.55 -4.74 7.90
CA ILE A 166 -5.92 -4.71 8.47
C ILE A 166 -6.58 -6.10 8.54
N GLN A 167 -6.02 -7.11 7.88
CA GLN A 167 -6.49 -8.50 7.99
C GLN A 167 -6.36 -9.07 9.41
N SER A 168 -5.68 -8.36 10.32
CA SER A 168 -5.62 -8.64 11.76
C SER A 168 -6.91 -8.33 12.54
N SER A 169 -8.00 -7.89 11.90
CA SER A 169 -9.18 -7.24 12.52
C SER A 169 -10.07 -8.11 13.43
N THR A 170 -9.65 -9.32 13.79
CA THR A 170 -10.31 -10.08 14.87
C THR A 170 -9.66 -9.71 16.21
N PRO A 171 -10.44 -9.47 17.28
CA PRO A 171 -9.87 -9.16 18.60
C PRO A 171 -8.83 -10.18 19.08
N TRP A 172 -9.01 -11.45 18.70
CA TRP A 172 -8.04 -12.51 18.97
C TRP A 172 -6.70 -12.30 18.24
N ALA A 173 -6.72 -11.95 16.96
CA ALA A 173 -5.52 -11.73 16.17
C ALA A 173 -4.73 -10.51 16.67
N GLU A 174 -5.42 -9.42 16.98
CA GLU A 174 -4.83 -8.22 17.57
C GLU A 174 -4.14 -8.52 18.90
N GLU A 175 -4.81 -9.26 19.79
CA GLU A 175 -4.25 -9.63 21.09
C GLU A 175 -3.02 -10.55 20.94
N LYS A 176 -3.05 -11.52 20.01
CA LYS A 176 -1.90 -12.40 19.77
C LYS A 176 -0.71 -11.69 19.15
N LEU A 177 -0.95 -10.82 18.17
CA LEU A 177 0.11 -9.97 17.59
C LEU A 177 0.69 -9.03 18.64
N PHE A 178 -0.16 -8.44 19.49
CA PHE A 178 0.30 -7.61 20.60
C PHE A 178 1.20 -8.38 21.56
N GLN A 179 0.83 -9.61 21.95
CA GLN A 179 1.65 -10.43 22.83
C GLN A 179 3.03 -10.72 22.24
N ILE A 180 3.10 -11.07 20.95
CA ILE A 180 4.38 -11.32 20.25
C ILE A 180 5.22 -10.05 20.19
N ILE A 181 4.65 -8.96 19.68
CA ILE A 181 5.38 -7.69 19.47
C ILE A 181 5.81 -7.09 20.81
N ASN A 182 4.96 -7.11 21.82
CA ASN A 182 5.27 -6.57 23.15
C ASN A 182 6.38 -7.38 23.85
N HIS A 183 6.35 -8.72 23.77
CA HIS A 183 7.42 -9.55 24.33
C HIS A 183 8.77 -9.25 23.70
N ARG A 184 8.80 -9.17 22.36
CA ARG A 184 10.02 -8.90 21.60
C ARG A 184 10.53 -7.48 21.82
N PHE A 185 9.62 -6.50 21.92
CA PHE A 185 9.95 -5.13 22.29
C PHE A 185 10.62 -5.06 23.67
N LEU A 186 10.01 -5.67 24.69
CA LEU A 186 10.55 -5.66 26.05
C LEU A 186 11.88 -6.41 26.17
N SER A 187 12.04 -7.46 25.37
CA SER A 187 13.26 -8.28 25.34
C SER A 187 14.33 -7.75 24.37
N SER A 188 14.07 -6.64 23.67
CA SER A 188 14.94 -6.08 22.62
C SER A 188 15.37 -7.11 21.57
N LEU A 189 14.44 -7.98 21.18
CA LEU A 189 14.70 -9.03 20.19
C LEU A 189 14.55 -8.49 18.76
N PRO A 190 15.51 -8.75 17.86
CA PRO A 190 15.49 -8.23 16.50
C PRO A 190 14.24 -8.64 15.71
N THR A 191 13.52 -7.66 15.19
CA THR A 191 12.26 -7.91 14.50
C THR A 191 12.16 -7.04 13.27
N LEU A 192 11.95 -7.64 12.09
CA LEU A 192 11.61 -6.93 10.86
C LEU A 192 10.12 -7.11 10.59
N ILE A 193 9.42 -6.01 10.32
CA ILE A 193 7.99 -6.03 10.04
C ILE A 193 7.77 -5.31 8.71
N THR A 194 6.96 -5.89 7.82
CA THR A 194 6.43 -5.15 6.68
C THR A 194 4.96 -4.85 6.91
N SER A 195 4.50 -3.69 6.46
CA SER A 195 3.10 -3.30 6.54
C SER A 195 2.66 -2.57 5.29
N SER A 196 1.51 -2.97 4.77
CA SER A 196 0.77 -2.27 3.71
C SER A 196 0.06 -0.99 4.21
N VAL A 197 0.01 -0.79 5.53
CA VAL A 197 -0.75 0.26 6.22
C VAL A 197 0.18 1.10 7.11
N PRO A 198 0.03 2.43 7.16
CA PRO A 198 0.82 3.25 8.08
C PRO A 198 0.62 2.84 9.55
N LEU A 199 1.69 2.90 10.34
CA LEU A 199 1.67 2.51 11.77
C LEU A 199 0.64 3.31 12.58
N GLU A 200 0.33 4.53 12.16
CA GLU A 200 -0.65 5.42 12.80
C GLU A 200 -2.09 4.91 12.68
N ARG A 201 -2.31 3.93 11.81
CA ARG A 201 -3.60 3.29 11.57
C ARG A 201 -3.68 1.88 12.19
N MET A 202 -2.64 1.48 12.94
CA MET A 202 -2.65 0.24 13.74
C MET A 202 -3.22 0.50 15.13
N ASP A 203 -3.59 -0.58 15.84
CA ASP A 203 -3.96 -0.50 17.26
C ASP A 203 -2.95 0.32 18.06
N GLY A 204 -3.43 1.19 18.95
CA GLY A 204 -2.59 2.13 19.69
C GLY A 204 -1.52 1.45 20.55
N ARG A 205 -1.78 0.22 21.04
CA ARG A 205 -0.79 -0.55 21.80
C ARG A 205 0.33 -1.02 20.88
N LEU A 206 -0.01 -1.57 19.71
CA LEU A 206 0.97 -1.96 18.68
C LEU A 206 1.77 -0.75 18.16
N GLN A 207 1.09 0.34 17.81
CA GLN A 207 1.72 1.57 17.35
C GLN A 207 2.78 2.04 18.36
N SER A 208 2.42 2.13 19.64
CA SER A 208 3.34 2.61 20.68
C SER A 208 4.65 1.81 20.79
N ARG A 209 4.63 0.53 20.43
CA ARG A 209 5.79 -0.38 20.46
C ARG A 209 6.60 -0.30 19.16
N LEU A 210 5.91 -0.19 18.03
CA LEU A 210 6.51 -0.14 16.70
C LEU A 210 7.01 1.25 16.30
N SER A 211 6.56 2.32 16.97
CA SER A 211 6.98 3.68 16.69
C SER A 211 7.92 4.28 17.74
N ASP A 212 8.37 3.53 18.74
CA ASP A 212 9.32 4.03 19.74
C ASP A 212 10.70 4.28 19.08
N PRO A 213 11.17 5.53 18.97
CA PRO A 213 12.41 5.85 18.26
C PRO A 213 13.67 5.24 18.88
N ARG A 214 13.60 4.79 20.14
CA ARG A 214 14.74 4.18 20.85
C ARG A 214 14.99 2.74 20.43
N THR A 215 13.95 2.06 19.95
CA THR A 215 13.96 0.61 19.70
C THR A 215 13.36 0.25 18.35
N SER A 216 12.88 1.21 17.58
CA SER A 216 12.26 0.96 16.28
C SER A 216 12.68 2.00 15.25
N ARG A 217 13.03 1.52 14.06
CA ARG A 217 13.27 2.36 12.89
C ARG A 217 12.19 2.09 11.84
N VAL A 218 11.38 3.10 11.57
CA VAL A 218 10.29 3.05 10.59
C VAL A 218 10.75 3.68 9.29
N ILE A 219 10.58 2.96 8.18
CA ILE A 219 10.98 3.41 6.85
C ILE A 219 9.78 3.31 5.92
N ASP A 220 9.43 4.43 5.30
CA ASP A 220 8.31 4.54 4.36
C ASP A 220 8.83 4.36 2.92
N LEU A 221 8.48 3.23 2.31
CA LEU A 221 8.78 2.91 0.91
C LEU A 221 7.79 3.56 -0.07
N GLY A 222 6.88 4.41 0.43
CA GLY A 222 5.85 5.09 -0.36
C GLY A 222 4.68 4.17 -0.71
N GLY A 223 3.71 4.66 -1.48
CA GLY A 223 2.57 3.88 -1.97
C GLY A 223 1.46 3.58 -0.95
N SER A 224 1.72 3.63 0.37
CA SER A 224 0.70 3.36 1.39
C SER A 224 -0.03 4.64 1.75
N SER A 225 -0.93 5.10 0.89
CA SER A 225 -1.99 6.07 1.24
C SER A 225 -1.57 7.41 1.91
N ARG A 226 -0.31 7.67 2.25
CA ARG A 226 0.21 8.94 2.77
C ARG A 226 0.39 9.95 1.65
N THR A 227 0.82 9.47 0.47
CA THR A 227 0.78 10.25 -0.78
C THR A 227 -0.59 10.28 -1.46
N ARG A 228 -1.64 9.66 -0.90
CA ARG A 228 -3.03 9.93 -1.31
C ARG A 228 -3.82 10.75 -0.27
N SER A 229 -3.39 10.74 1.00
CA SER A 229 -4.01 11.57 2.04
C SER A 229 -3.73 13.07 1.87
N ASN A 230 -2.63 13.45 1.21
CA ASN A 230 -2.31 14.86 0.88
C ASN A 230 -2.67 15.28 -0.55
N THR A 231 -3.08 14.35 -1.40
CA THR A 231 -3.39 14.61 -2.83
C THR A 231 -4.88 14.55 -3.11
N MET A 232 -5.70 14.20 -2.12
CA MET A 232 -7.16 14.24 -2.26
C MET A 232 -7.64 15.68 -2.39
N GLY A 233 -8.17 16.01 -3.57
CA GLY A 233 -8.50 17.36 -3.99
C GLY A 233 -7.48 17.96 -4.96
N LEU A 234 -6.30 17.36 -5.15
CA LEU A 234 -5.29 17.80 -6.12
C LEU A 234 -5.38 16.97 -7.41
N ILE A 235 -4.86 17.54 -8.50
CA ILE A 235 -4.73 16.89 -9.80
C ILE A 235 -3.28 16.51 -10.01
N GLU A 236 -3.04 15.27 -10.47
CA GLU A 236 -1.70 14.80 -10.80
C GLU A 236 -1.00 15.73 -11.80
N PRO A 237 0.26 16.15 -11.56
CA PRO A 237 0.95 17.11 -12.43
C PRO A 237 1.06 16.66 -13.89
N THR A 238 1.13 15.35 -14.13
CA THR A 238 1.14 14.76 -15.47
C THR A 238 -0.19 14.93 -16.20
N MET A 239 -1.32 14.84 -15.48
CA MET A 239 -2.64 15.11 -16.05
C MET A 239 -2.79 16.58 -16.40
N LEU A 240 -2.38 17.50 -15.51
CA LEU A 240 -2.39 18.94 -15.77
C LEU A 240 -1.54 19.32 -17.00
N LYS A 241 -0.38 18.70 -17.16
CA LYS A 241 0.51 18.95 -18.30
C LYS A 241 -0.07 18.47 -19.63
N ASN A 242 -0.74 17.31 -19.63
CA ASN A 242 -1.14 16.63 -20.85
C ASN A 242 -2.60 16.91 -21.26
N MET A 243 -3.49 17.23 -20.32
CA MET A 243 -4.93 17.40 -20.54
C MET A 243 -5.31 18.87 -20.51
N THR A 244 -5.13 19.55 -21.63
CA THR A 244 -5.47 20.97 -21.82
C THR A 244 -6.50 21.13 -22.94
N PHE A 245 -7.19 22.27 -22.99
CA PHE A 245 -8.09 22.59 -24.11
C PHE A 245 -7.38 22.64 -25.48
N GLY A 246 -6.06 22.86 -25.50
CA GLY A 246 -5.24 22.87 -26.70
C GLY A 246 -4.81 21.49 -27.16
N SER A 247 -4.65 20.54 -26.22
CA SER A 247 -4.31 19.13 -26.51
C SER A 247 -5.54 18.23 -26.69
N PHE A 248 -6.76 18.77 -26.54
CA PHE A 248 -8.00 18.04 -26.79
C PHE A 248 -8.24 17.90 -28.29
N ASP A 249 -8.11 16.68 -28.80
CA ASP A 249 -8.33 16.36 -30.22
C ASP A 249 -9.82 16.38 -30.55
N ILE A 250 -10.26 17.29 -31.42
CA ILE A 250 -11.64 17.35 -31.92
C ILE A 250 -11.79 16.66 -33.30
N GLU A 251 -10.67 16.30 -33.93
CA GLU A 251 -10.57 15.81 -35.31
C GLU A 251 -10.44 14.28 -35.40
N GLY A 252 -10.26 13.59 -34.26
CA GLY A 252 -9.81 12.20 -34.13
C GLY A 252 -10.13 11.25 -35.30
N LYS A 253 -9.11 10.50 -35.70
CA LYS A 253 -8.93 9.82 -37.01
C LYS A 253 -10.00 8.81 -37.46
N ALA A 254 -11.11 8.62 -36.74
CA ALA A 254 -12.17 7.66 -37.08
C ALA A 254 -13.60 8.05 -36.66
N TYR A 255 -13.89 9.34 -36.42
CA TYR A 255 -15.21 9.75 -35.92
C TYR A 255 -16.25 10.01 -37.01
N ASP A 256 -17.48 9.57 -36.77
CA ASP A 256 -18.65 10.00 -37.53
C ASP A 256 -18.93 11.50 -37.30
N ARG A 257 -19.72 12.10 -38.19
CA ARG A 257 -20.02 13.55 -38.13
C ARG A 257 -20.64 13.94 -36.78
N GLN A 258 -21.49 13.06 -36.24
CA GLN A 258 -22.18 13.27 -34.97
C GLN A 258 -21.22 13.25 -33.77
N GLY A 259 -20.27 12.32 -33.73
CA GLY A 259 -19.22 12.28 -32.72
C GLY A 259 -18.37 13.57 -32.69
N ARG A 260 -18.01 14.11 -33.86
CA ARG A 260 -17.25 15.38 -33.94
C ARG A 260 -18.06 16.58 -33.50
N GLU A 261 -19.34 16.65 -33.86
CA GLU A 261 -20.23 17.72 -33.42
C GLU A 261 -20.39 17.70 -31.89
N THR A 262 -20.53 16.52 -31.28
CA THR A 262 -20.62 16.38 -29.81
C THR A 262 -19.30 16.69 -29.11
N LEU A 263 -18.14 16.29 -29.64
CA LEU A 263 -16.82 16.67 -29.09
C LEU A 263 -16.59 18.18 -29.15
N ASN A 264 -16.94 18.82 -30.26
CA ASN A 264 -16.84 20.27 -30.41
C ASN A 264 -17.75 21.01 -29.43
N ALA A 265 -19.01 20.57 -29.32
CA ALA A 265 -19.94 21.14 -28.35
C ALA A 265 -19.45 20.92 -26.90
N ALA A 266 -18.88 19.77 -26.58
CA ALA A 266 -18.38 19.46 -25.25
C ALA A 266 -17.17 20.32 -24.88
N ARG A 267 -16.25 20.51 -25.83
CA ARG A 267 -15.13 21.44 -25.67
C ARG A 267 -15.61 22.88 -25.49
N ALA A 268 -16.56 23.33 -26.31
CA ALA A 268 -17.10 24.69 -26.25
C ALA A 268 -17.81 24.97 -24.91
N ILE A 269 -18.66 24.06 -24.44
CA ILE A 269 -19.35 24.17 -23.14
C ILE A 269 -18.34 24.13 -22.00
N SER A 270 -17.35 23.25 -22.05
CA SER A 270 -16.29 23.17 -21.03
C SER A 270 -15.48 24.46 -20.96
N LEU A 271 -15.15 25.05 -22.11
CA LEU A 271 -14.47 26.34 -22.17
C LEU A 271 -15.34 27.46 -21.58
N ALA A 272 -16.63 27.50 -21.92
CA ALA A 272 -17.57 28.46 -21.35
C ALA A 272 -17.68 28.32 -19.82
N PHE A 273 -17.79 27.09 -19.32
CA PHE A 273 -17.81 26.81 -17.88
C PHE A 273 -16.50 27.24 -17.19
N SER A 274 -15.33 27.01 -17.81
CA SER A 274 -14.04 27.45 -17.25
C SER A 274 -13.91 28.98 -17.18
N ALA A 275 -14.53 29.70 -18.12
CA ALA A 275 -14.56 31.15 -18.11
C ALA A 275 -15.43 31.69 -16.96
N ASN A 276 -16.62 31.12 -16.76
CA ASN A 276 -17.52 31.47 -15.66
C ASN A 276 -18.15 30.20 -15.05
N PRO A 277 -17.56 29.63 -13.97
CA PRO A 277 -18.04 28.38 -13.38
C PRO A 277 -19.31 28.67 -12.57
N GLU A 278 -20.45 28.55 -13.22
CA GLU A 278 -21.77 28.64 -12.60
C GLU A 278 -22.55 27.36 -12.87
N GLY A 279 -23.33 26.94 -11.87
CA GLY A 279 -24.11 25.72 -11.95
C GLY A 279 -23.24 24.48 -12.11
N TRP A 280 -23.82 23.44 -12.70
CA TRP A 280 -23.21 22.12 -12.79
C TRP A 280 -23.03 21.70 -14.23
N LEU A 281 -21.88 21.12 -14.56
CA LEU A 281 -21.60 20.52 -15.85
C LEU A 281 -21.45 19.01 -15.71
N VAL A 282 -22.31 18.24 -16.38
CA VAL A 282 -22.25 16.79 -16.38
C VAL A 282 -21.84 16.29 -17.77
N LEU A 283 -20.64 15.74 -17.89
CA LEU A 283 -20.14 15.11 -19.11
C LEU A 283 -20.52 13.62 -19.10
N VAL A 284 -21.29 13.18 -20.10
CA VAL A 284 -21.82 11.81 -20.18
C VAL A 284 -21.30 11.14 -21.44
N GLY A 285 -20.87 9.89 -21.36
CA GLY A 285 -20.45 9.13 -22.54
C GLY A 285 -19.58 7.92 -22.21
N ASP A 286 -19.29 7.08 -23.20
CA ASP A 286 -18.53 5.85 -23.01
C ASP A 286 -17.08 6.07 -22.57
N SER A 287 -16.40 4.99 -22.18
CA SER A 287 -14.99 5.06 -21.78
C SER A 287 -14.15 5.69 -22.90
N GLY A 288 -13.16 6.49 -22.50
CA GLY A 288 -12.19 7.03 -23.42
C GLY A 288 -12.73 7.99 -24.49
N CYS A 289 -13.91 8.60 -24.30
CA CYS A 289 -14.41 9.67 -25.18
C CYS A 289 -13.93 11.10 -24.78
N GLY A 290 -13.04 11.21 -23.78
CA GLY A 290 -12.41 12.49 -23.40
C GLY A 290 -13.06 13.26 -22.24
N LYS A 291 -14.02 12.68 -21.50
CA LYS A 291 -14.68 13.34 -20.34
C LYS A 291 -13.69 13.84 -19.29
N THR A 292 -12.81 12.96 -18.81
CA THR A 292 -11.79 13.29 -17.81
C THR A 292 -10.82 14.35 -18.34
N HIS A 293 -10.47 14.31 -19.64
CA HIS A 293 -9.62 15.32 -20.27
C HIS A 293 -10.25 16.71 -20.20
N LEU A 294 -11.54 16.82 -20.54
CA LEU A 294 -12.26 18.09 -20.47
C LEU A 294 -12.41 18.59 -19.03
N ALA A 295 -12.72 17.70 -18.07
CA ALA A 295 -12.78 18.07 -16.65
C ALA A 295 -11.42 18.62 -16.16
N VAL A 296 -10.32 17.92 -16.45
CA VAL A 296 -8.96 18.39 -16.09
C VAL A 296 -8.59 19.67 -16.84
N SER A 297 -9.04 19.85 -18.09
CA SER A 297 -8.80 21.09 -18.84
C SER A 297 -9.49 22.30 -18.20
N ILE A 298 -10.73 22.14 -17.71
CA ILE A 298 -11.42 23.16 -16.93
C ILE A 298 -10.62 23.47 -15.66
N ALA A 299 -10.17 22.44 -14.95
CA ALA A 299 -9.42 22.64 -13.71
C ALA A 299 -8.13 23.41 -13.95
N ASN A 300 -7.39 23.05 -14.99
CA ASN A 300 -6.13 23.69 -15.35
C ASN A 300 -6.32 25.18 -15.62
N ASP A 301 -7.36 25.55 -16.38
CA ASP A 301 -7.69 26.95 -16.66
C ASP A 301 -8.08 27.74 -15.39
N ARG A 302 -8.87 27.15 -14.49
CA ARG A 302 -9.26 27.76 -13.20
C ARG A 302 -8.08 27.88 -12.23
N MET A 303 -7.26 26.84 -12.11
CA MET A 303 -6.06 26.87 -11.28
C MET A 303 -5.05 27.92 -11.79
N ALA A 304 -4.92 28.09 -13.11
CA ALA A 304 -4.10 29.15 -13.70
C ALA A 304 -4.61 30.57 -13.38
N LYS A 305 -5.92 30.72 -13.14
CA LYS A 305 -6.56 31.96 -12.68
C LYS A 305 -6.51 32.14 -11.15
N GLY A 306 -5.93 31.19 -10.43
CA GLY A 306 -5.74 31.24 -8.97
C GLY A 306 -6.88 30.65 -8.16
N ASP A 307 -7.82 29.94 -8.79
CA ASP A 307 -8.92 29.30 -8.06
C ASP A 307 -8.50 27.96 -7.43
N GLU A 308 -9.13 27.65 -6.30
CA GLU A 308 -9.00 26.35 -5.65
C GLU A 308 -9.98 25.34 -6.25
N VAL A 309 -9.44 24.36 -6.98
CA VAL A 309 -10.20 23.23 -7.52
C VAL A 309 -10.02 22.02 -6.61
N PHE A 310 -11.12 21.38 -6.25
CA PHE A 310 -11.09 20.07 -5.60
C PHE A 310 -11.40 18.99 -6.63
N PHE A 311 -10.40 18.19 -7.02
CA PHE A 311 -10.57 17.06 -7.93
C PHE A 311 -10.59 15.73 -7.17
N ALA A 312 -11.55 14.87 -7.52
CA ALA A 312 -11.66 13.53 -6.97
C ALA A 312 -12.13 12.51 -8.00
N PHE A 313 -11.41 11.40 -8.08
CA PHE A 313 -11.92 10.17 -8.71
C PHE A 313 -12.87 9.48 -7.72
N VAL A 314 -14.13 9.27 -8.11
CA VAL A 314 -15.20 8.86 -7.19
C VAL A 314 -14.90 7.55 -6.45
N PRO A 315 -14.41 6.47 -7.10
CA PRO A 315 -14.02 5.26 -6.39
C PRO A 315 -12.95 5.49 -5.32
N ASP A 316 -11.90 6.25 -5.64
CA ASP A 316 -10.82 6.57 -4.69
C ASP A 316 -11.32 7.45 -3.53
N LEU A 317 -12.24 8.39 -3.82
CA LEU A 317 -12.89 9.23 -2.82
C LEU A 317 -13.69 8.39 -1.83
N LEU A 318 -14.52 7.48 -2.33
CA LEU A 318 -15.37 6.62 -1.50
C LEU A 318 -14.54 5.67 -0.66
N ASP A 319 -13.48 5.08 -1.22
CA ASP A 319 -12.57 4.25 -0.44
C ASP A 319 -11.88 5.06 0.66
N HIS A 320 -11.46 6.29 0.38
CA HIS A 320 -10.86 7.16 1.38
C HIS A 320 -11.86 7.62 2.46
N LEU A 321 -13.08 7.97 2.08
CA LEU A 321 -14.13 8.30 3.03
C LEU A 321 -14.40 7.10 3.93
N ARG A 322 -14.63 5.90 3.36
CA ARG A 322 -14.86 4.65 4.10
C ARG A 322 -13.71 4.36 5.07
N TYR A 323 -12.49 4.66 4.65
CA TYR A 323 -11.29 4.55 5.46
C TYR A 323 -11.28 5.53 6.65
N THR A 324 -11.75 6.77 6.48
CA THR A 324 -11.87 7.77 7.55
C THR A 324 -13.03 7.52 8.52
N PHE A 325 -14.03 6.71 8.15
CA PHE A 325 -15.17 6.32 9.02
C PHE A 325 -14.83 5.27 10.09
N SER A 326 -13.61 4.72 10.08
CA SER A 326 -13.15 3.87 11.19
C SER A 326 -12.98 4.72 12.47
N PRO A 327 -13.45 4.24 13.64
CA PRO A 327 -13.52 5.02 14.89
C PRO A 327 -12.18 5.56 15.43
N ASP A 328 -11.05 5.22 14.80
CA ASP A 328 -9.69 5.57 15.23
C ASP A 328 -8.99 6.64 14.34
N SER A 329 -9.69 7.29 13.40
CA SER A 329 -9.08 8.31 12.53
C SER A 329 -9.00 9.69 13.20
N ARG A 330 -7.80 10.30 13.23
CA ARG A 330 -7.53 11.65 13.81
C ARG A 330 -7.72 12.82 12.82
N VAL A 331 -8.06 12.54 11.56
CA VAL A 331 -8.69 13.56 10.72
C VAL A 331 -10.15 13.45 11.07
N THR A 332 -10.70 14.45 11.74
CA THR A 332 -12.15 14.52 11.94
C THR A 332 -12.78 14.40 10.57
N TYR A 333 -13.48 13.29 10.34
CA TYR A 333 -14.26 13.00 9.14
C TYR A 333 -14.96 14.26 8.60
N ASP A 334 -15.45 15.09 9.53
CA ASP A 334 -16.10 16.37 9.28
C ASP A 334 -15.25 17.32 8.44
N GLU A 335 -13.93 17.45 8.67
CA GLU A 335 -13.10 18.44 7.96
C GLU A 335 -12.94 18.13 6.47
N LEU A 336 -12.62 16.88 6.10
CA LEU A 336 -12.48 16.50 4.69
C LEU A 336 -13.83 16.50 3.99
N PHE A 337 -14.85 15.96 4.65
CA PHE A 337 -16.20 15.91 4.10
C PHE A 337 -16.80 17.31 3.94
N ASP A 338 -16.53 18.22 4.88
CA ASP A 338 -16.88 19.65 4.78
C ASP A 338 -16.07 20.35 3.70
N ARG A 339 -14.76 20.06 3.56
CA ARG A 339 -13.93 20.60 2.49
C ARG A 339 -14.47 20.23 1.10
N ILE A 340 -14.94 19.00 0.91
CA ILE A 340 -15.58 18.56 -0.34
C ILE A 340 -16.91 19.28 -0.56
N LYS A 341 -17.76 19.34 0.48
CA LYS A 341 -19.06 20.02 0.42
C LYS A 341 -18.91 21.50 0.09
N GLN A 342 -17.90 22.17 0.64
CA GLN A 342 -17.68 23.62 0.54
C GLN A 342 -16.69 24.03 -0.55
N ALA A 343 -16.09 23.08 -1.29
CA ALA A 343 -15.12 23.39 -2.33
C ALA A 343 -15.66 24.41 -3.33
N SER A 344 -14.84 25.43 -3.66
CA SER A 344 -15.25 26.51 -4.56
C SER A 344 -15.60 25.99 -5.96
N LEU A 345 -14.86 24.98 -6.42
CA LEU A 345 -15.16 24.18 -7.60
C LEU A 345 -14.85 22.71 -7.31
N LEU A 346 -15.87 21.86 -7.34
CA LEU A 346 -15.72 20.42 -7.14
C LEU A 346 -15.76 19.68 -8.49
N MET A 347 -14.84 18.74 -8.68
CA MET A 347 -14.84 17.82 -9.81
C MET A 347 -14.93 16.37 -9.33
N LEU A 348 -15.98 15.69 -9.75
CA LEU A 348 -16.22 14.27 -9.48
C LEU A 348 -16.04 13.48 -10.78
N ASP A 349 -14.91 12.80 -10.91
CA ASP A 349 -14.59 11.99 -12.08
C ASP A 349 -15.07 10.54 -11.89
N ASP A 350 -15.67 9.99 -12.94
CA ASP A 350 -16.17 8.61 -13.08
C ASP A 350 -17.26 8.22 -12.08
N LEU A 351 -18.25 9.11 -11.89
CA LEU A 351 -19.44 8.85 -11.08
C LEU A 351 -20.28 7.71 -11.68
N GLY A 352 -20.62 6.71 -10.89
CA GLY A 352 -21.39 5.52 -11.29
C GLY A 352 -20.54 4.32 -11.68
N SER A 353 -19.21 4.40 -11.57
CA SER A 353 -18.27 3.28 -11.75
C SER A 353 -18.00 2.49 -10.46
N GLU A 354 -18.45 3.02 -9.31
CA GLU A 354 -18.22 2.47 -7.98
C GLU A 354 -19.05 1.19 -7.70
N SER A 355 -18.58 0.41 -6.72
CA SER A 355 -19.35 -0.71 -6.17
C SER A 355 -20.62 -0.17 -5.50
N SER A 356 -21.80 -0.62 -5.93
CA SER A 356 -23.12 -0.16 -5.48
C SER A 356 -23.44 -0.57 -4.03
N THR A 357 -22.71 0.01 -3.07
CA THR A 357 -22.98 -0.13 -1.64
C THR A 357 -23.96 0.95 -1.19
N THR A 358 -24.85 0.60 -0.26
CA THR A 358 -25.80 1.55 0.34
C THR A 358 -25.09 2.76 0.97
N TRP A 359 -23.91 2.53 1.56
CA TRP A 359 -23.09 3.58 2.17
C TRP A 359 -22.51 4.56 1.13
N ALA A 360 -22.00 4.07 -0.01
CA ALA A 360 -21.48 4.94 -1.06
C ALA A 360 -22.56 5.89 -1.60
N ASN A 361 -23.75 5.34 -1.87
CA ASN A 361 -24.90 6.11 -2.31
C ASN A 361 -25.32 7.16 -1.28
N GLU A 362 -25.30 6.82 0.01
CA GLU A 362 -25.62 7.77 1.08
C GLU A 362 -24.63 8.95 1.13
N LYS A 363 -23.32 8.70 1.00
CA LYS A 363 -22.30 9.75 1.06
C LYS A 363 -22.29 10.64 -0.17
N LEU A 364 -22.42 10.05 -1.36
CA LEU A 364 -22.59 10.82 -2.59
C LEU A 364 -23.85 11.69 -2.53
N TYR A 365 -24.97 11.13 -2.03
CA TYR A 365 -26.20 11.89 -1.84
C TYR A 365 -26.01 13.11 -0.94
N GLN A 366 -25.31 12.97 0.19
CA GLN A 366 -25.05 14.09 1.10
C GLN A 366 -24.22 15.21 0.43
N ILE A 367 -23.17 14.86 -0.32
CA ILE A 367 -22.36 15.84 -1.07
C ILE A 367 -23.22 16.53 -2.13
N ILE A 368 -23.95 15.76 -2.93
CA ILE A 368 -24.74 16.25 -4.06
C ILE A 368 -25.87 17.17 -3.59
N VAL A 369 -26.61 16.80 -2.55
CA VAL A 369 -27.69 17.62 -2.02
C VAL A 369 -27.17 18.92 -1.42
N HIS A 370 -26.08 18.86 -0.64
CA HIS A 370 -25.49 20.06 -0.06
C HIS A 370 -25.11 21.07 -1.15
N ARG A 371 -24.36 20.61 -2.16
CA ARG A 371 -23.88 21.46 -3.24
C ARG A 371 -24.99 21.94 -4.17
N HIS A 372 -26.03 21.12 -4.40
CA HIS A 372 -27.20 21.52 -5.20
C HIS A 372 -27.97 22.64 -4.50
N ASN A 373 -28.24 22.49 -3.19
CA ASN A 373 -28.94 23.50 -2.39
C ASN A 373 -28.12 24.80 -2.26
N ALA A 374 -26.79 24.70 -2.15
CA ALA A 374 -25.88 25.84 -2.07
C ALA A 374 -25.49 26.41 -3.45
N GLN A 375 -25.96 25.80 -4.55
CA GLN A 375 -25.64 26.17 -5.94
C GLN A 375 -24.12 26.26 -6.22
N LEU A 376 -23.32 25.42 -5.56
CA LEU A 376 -21.87 25.45 -5.69
C LEU A 376 -21.41 24.81 -7.03
N PRO A 377 -20.47 25.45 -7.76
CA PRO A 377 -20.01 24.96 -9.06
C PRO A 377 -19.46 23.54 -9.01
N THR A 378 -19.98 22.66 -9.87
CA THR A 378 -19.61 21.23 -9.83
C THR A 378 -19.50 20.65 -11.24
N VAL A 379 -18.39 19.99 -11.54
CA VAL A 379 -18.20 19.21 -12.77
C VAL A 379 -18.27 17.73 -12.44
N ILE A 380 -19.05 16.97 -13.18
CA ILE A 380 -19.22 15.52 -13.00
C ILE A 380 -18.94 14.83 -14.33
N THR A 381 -18.17 13.76 -14.31
CA THR A 381 -18.07 12.84 -15.45
C THR A 381 -18.75 11.53 -15.10
N THR A 382 -19.50 10.97 -16.03
CA THR A 382 -20.19 9.68 -15.84
C THR A 382 -20.33 8.93 -17.16
N ARG A 383 -20.50 7.61 -17.09
CA ARG A 383 -20.77 6.77 -18.26
C ARG A 383 -22.21 6.93 -18.75
N ALA A 384 -23.14 7.04 -17.81
CA ALA A 384 -24.57 7.16 -18.10
C ALA A 384 -25.23 7.99 -17.01
N ILE A 385 -26.26 8.75 -17.38
CA ILE A 385 -27.09 9.44 -16.39
C ILE A 385 -27.84 8.35 -15.60
N PRO A 386 -27.75 8.33 -14.26
CA PRO A 386 -28.49 7.36 -13.45
C PRO A 386 -29.99 7.47 -13.76
N SER A 387 -30.58 6.42 -14.33
CA SER A 387 -31.96 6.45 -14.83
C SER A 387 -33.00 5.90 -13.85
N ALA A 388 -32.66 5.77 -12.56
CA ALA A 388 -33.55 5.14 -11.60
C ALA A 388 -34.53 6.14 -10.98
N ALA A 389 -35.84 5.88 -11.16
CA ALA A 389 -36.95 6.60 -10.53
C ALA A 389 -36.96 6.59 -8.97
N LYS A 390 -35.93 6.02 -8.34
CA LYS A 390 -35.77 5.93 -6.87
C LYS A 390 -34.38 6.36 -6.38
N ASP A 391 -33.51 6.86 -7.25
CA ASP A 391 -32.21 7.38 -6.83
C ASP A 391 -32.32 8.88 -6.51
N PRO A 392 -32.15 9.28 -5.23
CA PRO A 392 -32.24 10.68 -4.83
C PRO A 392 -31.18 11.58 -5.50
N VAL A 393 -30.04 11.01 -5.92
CA VAL A 393 -28.99 11.70 -6.68
C VAL A 393 -29.46 12.01 -8.10
N ALA A 394 -30.10 11.04 -8.76
CA ALA A 394 -30.60 11.18 -10.13
C ALA A 394 -31.59 12.34 -10.27
N SER A 395 -32.47 12.54 -9.28
CA SER A 395 -33.43 13.66 -9.31
C SER A 395 -32.75 15.03 -9.31
N ARG A 396 -31.55 15.18 -8.70
CA ARG A 396 -30.82 16.45 -8.65
C ARG A 396 -29.95 16.66 -9.87
N LEU A 397 -29.35 15.61 -10.41
CA LEU A 397 -28.63 15.66 -11.68
C LEU A 397 -29.54 16.02 -12.87
N ASN A 398 -30.86 15.80 -12.75
CA ASN A 398 -31.83 16.18 -13.77
C ASN A 398 -32.46 17.58 -13.57
N ASP A 399 -32.02 18.39 -12.60
CA ASP A 399 -32.54 19.75 -12.42
C ASP A 399 -31.98 20.70 -13.50
N ALA A 400 -32.73 20.85 -14.59
CA ALA A 400 -32.35 21.65 -15.76
C ALA A 400 -32.09 23.15 -15.47
N ARG A 401 -32.44 23.65 -14.28
CA ARG A 401 -32.13 25.05 -13.89
C ARG A 401 -30.69 25.23 -13.42
N LEU A 402 -30.08 24.16 -12.91
CA LEU A 402 -28.73 24.19 -12.35
C LEU A 402 -27.76 23.31 -13.15
N VAL A 403 -28.25 22.21 -13.72
CA VAL A 403 -27.43 21.17 -14.34
C VAL A 403 -27.50 21.24 -15.85
N GLN A 404 -26.34 21.47 -16.47
CA GLN A 404 -26.12 21.33 -17.89
C GLN A 404 -25.50 19.96 -18.19
N ILE A 405 -26.26 19.12 -18.90
CA ILE A 405 -25.82 17.79 -19.30
C ILE A 405 -25.29 17.85 -20.72
N MET A 406 -24.07 17.36 -20.93
CA MET A 406 -23.41 17.31 -22.24
C MET A 406 -23.02 15.87 -22.60
N PRO A 407 -23.80 15.21 -23.48
CA PRO A 407 -23.48 13.88 -23.96
C PRO A 407 -22.39 13.91 -25.05
N ILE A 408 -21.40 13.03 -24.92
CA ILE A 408 -20.32 12.80 -25.88
C ILE A 408 -20.56 11.41 -26.49
N THR A 409 -20.93 11.38 -27.77
CA THR A 409 -21.23 10.12 -28.48
C THR A 409 -20.03 9.61 -29.30
N ALA A 410 -18.88 10.27 -29.19
CA ALA A 410 -17.67 9.84 -29.88
C ALA A 410 -17.14 8.51 -29.29
N PRO A 411 -16.68 7.57 -30.14
CA PRO A 411 -16.07 6.32 -29.69
C PRO A 411 -14.73 6.54 -28.96
N ASP A 412 -14.26 5.50 -28.27
CA ASP A 412 -13.03 5.54 -27.46
C ASP A 412 -11.81 5.94 -28.33
N TYR A 413 -11.07 6.96 -27.89
CA TYR A 413 -9.79 7.37 -28.52
C TYR A 413 -8.78 6.21 -28.63
N ARG A 414 -8.90 5.18 -27.78
CA ARG A 414 -8.00 4.03 -27.70
C ARG A 414 -8.32 2.89 -28.67
N ASP A 415 -9.55 2.85 -29.19
CA ASP A 415 -9.99 1.79 -30.13
C ASP A 415 -9.64 2.11 -31.59
N VAL A 416 -9.07 3.29 -31.87
CA VAL A 416 -8.64 3.69 -33.21
C VAL A 416 -7.22 3.14 -33.48
N GLY A 417 -7.11 1.81 -33.53
CA GLY A 417 -5.83 1.14 -33.80
C GLY A 417 -5.84 -0.37 -33.57
N ARG A 418 -6.69 -1.11 -34.31
CA ARG A 418 -6.46 -2.53 -34.62
C ARG A 418 -6.85 -2.85 -36.06
#